data_AF-A0A419N2V4-F1
#
_entry.id   AF-A0A419N2V4-F1
#
_cell.length_a   1.000
_cell.length_b   1.000
_cell.length_c   1.000
_cell.angle_alpha   90.00
_cell.angle_beta   90.00
_cell.angle_gamma   90.00
#
_symmetry.space_group_name_H-M   'P 1'
#
loop_
_entity.id
_entity.type
_entity.pdbx_description
1 polymer ?
#
loop_
_entity_poly.entity_id
_entity_poly.type
_entity_poly.pdbx_seq_one_letter_code
_entity_poly.pdbx_strand_id
1 'polypeptide(L)'
;MQEIQLDISSLLMPISPEHPAGINLEYEQIYDEIREARESDPDYLPQDEWIISEPRKADWHKVRTLCENALKQQSKDLQLVCWLTEALTHLQGLTGTQNGLQLLCEFMTHFWLQCWPALDDEGTTYRYGKLNRLDRDISRALYSSPLLSQPESALAHWRKVLAFEHKICTWPDSRSDLILKEGDMTMESFDRLAAKFSSIEISRQAATLERLQERLDSLEATYFSLSQEEPHALFDQTRQTLSDTADFLQRLAERAIPDGNDMMSLSFAGGLTEATDSGADDIPVRNQAMSRDVAISQMLAIAHFFRQTEPSSPVPFLMDRAASWATMTLTEWLEEMLSDSGSLREINNVLKGQHKE
;
A
#
# COMPACT_ATOMS: atom_id res chain seq x y z
N MET A 1 -6.45 -6.33 -14.12
CA MET A 1 -5.12 -6.98 -14.20
C MET A 1 -5.28 -8.38 -13.66
N GLN A 2 -4.85 -9.42 -14.36
CA GLN A 2 -4.90 -10.79 -13.82
C GLN A 2 -3.98 -10.86 -12.60
N GLU A 3 -4.50 -11.36 -11.48
CA GLU A 3 -3.69 -11.60 -10.29
C GLU A 3 -2.68 -12.69 -10.61
N ILE A 4 -1.39 -12.34 -10.62
CA ILE A 4 -0.31 -13.29 -10.81
C ILE A 4 -0.17 -14.03 -9.50
N GLN A 5 -0.41 -15.35 -9.54
CA GLN A 5 -0.23 -16.22 -8.40
C GLN A 5 1.14 -16.89 -8.49
N LEU A 6 1.96 -16.72 -7.46
CA LEU A 6 3.28 -17.33 -7.34
C LEU A 6 3.16 -18.67 -6.62
N ASP A 7 3.55 -19.76 -7.28
CA ASP A 7 3.64 -21.08 -6.64
C ASP A 7 4.99 -21.23 -5.93
N ILE A 8 5.07 -20.67 -4.72
CA ILE A 8 6.27 -20.68 -3.88
C ILE A 8 6.74 -22.11 -3.60
N SER A 9 5.82 -23.02 -3.28
CA SER A 9 6.16 -24.41 -2.97
C SER A 9 6.88 -25.10 -4.12
N SER A 10 6.42 -24.88 -5.37
CA SER A 10 7.11 -25.43 -6.55
C SER A 10 8.51 -24.86 -6.75
N LEU A 11 8.73 -23.58 -6.41
CA LEU A 11 10.02 -22.90 -6.55
C LEU A 11 11.04 -23.35 -5.48
N LEU A 12 10.57 -23.90 -4.36
CA LEU A 12 11.42 -24.38 -3.27
C LEU A 12 11.73 -25.88 -3.32
N MET A 13 11.23 -26.61 -4.33
CA MET A 13 11.61 -28.01 -4.53
C MET A 13 13.09 -28.14 -4.91
N PRO A 14 13.90 -29.03 -4.28
CA PRO A 14 15.28 -29.28 -4.70
C PRO A 14 15.41 -29.62 -6.19
N ILE A 15 16.51 -29.21 -6.83
CA ILE A 15 16.75 -29.50 -8.26
C ILE A 15 16.92 -31.00 -8.51
N SER A 16 17.77 -31.66 -7.72
CA SER A 16 17.87 -33.12 -7.68
C SER A 16 18.24 -33.60 -6.27
N PRO A 17 18.06 -34.89 -5.95
CA PRO A 17 18.49 -35.45 -4.67
C PRO A 17 20.00 -35.33 -4.40
N GLU A 18 20.82 -35.43 -5.45
CA GLU A 18 22.29 -35.39 -5.38
C GLU A 18 22.82 -33.97 -5.37
N HIS A 19 22.15 -33.05 -6.09
CA HIS A 19 22.51 -31.65 -6.19
C HIS A 19 21.28 -30.76 -5.92
N PRO A 20 20.85 -30.61 -4.65
CA PRO A 20 19.63 -29.88 -4.28
C PRO A 20 19.59 -28.43 -4.79
N ALA A 21 20.76 -27.78 -4.86
CA ALA A 21 20.90 -26.40 -5.33
C ALA A 21 21.20 -26.29 -6.84
N GLY A 22 21.40 -27.40 -7.55
CA GLY A 22 21.76 -27.37 -8.97
C GLY A 22 23.10 -26.69 -9.25
N ILE A 23 23.22 -26.07 -10.42
CA ILE A 23 24.48 -25.49 -10.92
C ILE A 23 24.58 -23.98 -10.66
N ASN A 24 25.80 -23.43 -10.64
CA ASN A 24 25.99 -21.98 -10.64
C ASN A 24 25.67 -21.42 -12.04
N LEU A 25 24.74 -20.46 -12.12
CA LEU A 25 24.29 -19.89 -13.39
C LEU A 25 24.95 -18.54 -13.74
N GLU A 26 25.84 -18.01 -12.91
CA GLU A 26 26.40 -16.66 -13.06
C GLU A 26 27.05 -16.39 -14.43
N TYR A 27 27.60 -17.43 -15.05
CA TYR A 27 28.28 -17.38 -16.35
C TYR A 27 27.46 -18.01 -17.49
N GLU A 28 26.21 -18.39 -17.22
CA GLU A 28 25.33 -19.02 -18.20
C GLU A 28 24.50 -17.96 -18.95
N GLN A 29 24.13 -18.26 -20.19
CA GLN A 29 23.42 -17.33 -21.07
C GLN A 29 22.10 -16.80 -20.45
N ILE A 30 21.44 -17.61 -19.62
CA ILE A 30 20.19 -17.21 -18.96
C ILE A 30 20.34 -15.98 -18.06
N TYR A 31 21.52 -15.77 -17.46
CA TYR A 31 21.81 -14.60 -16.64
C TYR A 31 21.83 -13.33 -17.48
N ASP A 32 22.42 -13.40 -18.68
CA ASP A 32 22.48 -12.28 -19.61
C ASP A 32 21.11 -12.00 -20.22
N GLU A 33 20.33 -13.03 -20.55
CA GLU A 33 18.95 -12.88 -21.04
C GLU A 33 18.04 -12.20 -20.01
N ILE A 34 18.20 -12.52 -18.72
CA ILE A 34 17.45 -11.86 -17.64
C ILE A 34 17.91 -10.41 -17.48
N ARG A 35 19.23 -10.15 -17.53
CA ARG A 35 19.75 -8.77 -17.45
C ARG A 35 19.22 -7.91 -18.59
N GLU A 36 19.30 -8.40 -19.83
CA GLU A 36 18.78 -7.71 -21.00
C GLU A 36 17.27 -7.44 -20.87
N ALA A 37 16.49 -8.42 -20.41
CA ALA A 37 15.06 -8.26 -20.19
C ALA A 37 14.72 -7.22 -19.10
N ARG A 38 15.63 -6.91 -18.19
CA ARG A 38 15.48 -5.87 -17.14
C ARG A 38 15.89 -4.47 -17.61
N GLU A 39 16.53 -4.34 -18.77
CA GLU A 39 17.01 -3.05 -19.24
C GLU A 39 15.87 -2.17 -19.76
N SER A 40 15.91 -0.89 -19.38
CA SER A 40 15.06 0.15 -19.97
C SER A 40 15.95 1.32 -20.36
N ASP A 41 15.73 1.83 -21.56
CA ASP A 41 16.40 3.04 -22.02
C ASP A 41 15.79 4.27 -21.32
N PRO A 42 16.59 5.32 -21.04
CA PRO A 42 16.09 6.50 -20.35
C PRO A 42 15.08 7.29 -21.21
N ASP A 43 14.02 7.79 -20.57
CA ASP A 43 12.92 8.53 -21.22
C ASP A 43 13.35 9.83 -21.93
N TYR A 44 14.58 10.32 -21.68
CA TYR A 44 15.11 11.58 -22.21
C TYR A 44 16.10 11.40 -23.36
N LEU A 45 16.20 10.21 -23.96
CA LEU A 45 17.05 10.01 -25.13
C LEU A 45 16.70 11.06 -26.22
N PRO A 46 17.69 11.84 -26.71
CA PRO A 46 17.46 12.71 -27.84
C PRO A 46 16.90 11.88 -28.98
N GLN A 47 15.71 12.24 -29.48
CA GLN A 47 15.25 11.78 -30.78
C GLN A 47 16.11 12.43 -31.86
N ASP A 48 17.39 12.08 -31.91
CA ASP A 48 18.17 12.30 -33.11
C ASP A 48 17.50 11.44 -34.19
N GLU A 49 17.12 12.06 -35.32
CA GLU A 49 16.38 11.46 -36.45
C GLU A 49 17.04 10.20 -37.05
N TRP A 50 18.22 9.80 -36.55
CA TRP A 50 19.02 8.65 -36.99
C TRP A 50 18.92 7.42 -36.08
N ILE A 51 18.15 7.47 -34.97
CA ILE A 51 17.92 6.28 -34.13
C ILE A 51 16.66 5.55 -34.64
N ILE A 52 16.87 4.44 -35.35
CA ILE A 52 15.81 3.65 -36.03
C ILE A 52 15.08 2.68 -35.07
N SER A 53 15.55 2.52 -33.83
CA SER A 53 15.00 1.55 -32.88
C SER A 53 14.08 2.20 -31.84
N GLU A 54 12.93 1.57 -31.59
CA GLU A 54 12.09 1.87 -30.42
C GLU A 54 12.94 1.76 -29.13
N PRO A 55 12.76 2.67 -28.15
CA PRO A 55 13.51 2.61 -26.90
C PRO A 55 13.22 1.31 -26.18
N ARG A 56 14.28 0.64 -25.70
CA ARG A 56 14.16 -0.63 -25.00
C ARG A 56 13.38 -0.42 -23.71
N LYS A 57 12.41 -1.30 -23.46
CA LYS A 57 11.63 -1.33 -22.22
C LYS A 57 11.79 -2.70 -21.57
N ALA A 58 11.92 -2.69 -20.25
CA ALA A 58 12.03 -3.92 -19.49
C ALA A 58 10.77 -4.78 -19.67
N ASP A 59 10.98 -6.06 -19.95
CA ASP A 59 9.93 -7.07 -20.01
C ASP A 59 9.92 -7.87 -18.71
N TRP A 60 9.22 -7.34 -17.71
CA TRP A 60 9.11 -7.97 -16.39
C TRP A 60 8.39 -9.32 -16.42
N HIS A 61 7.52 -9.56 -17.40
CA HIS A 61 6.90 -10.88 -17.59
C HIS A 61 7.93 -11.91 -18.05
N LYS A 62 8.79 -11.55 -19.01
CA LYS A 62 9.91 -12.39 -19.45
C LYS A 62 10.89 -12.65 -18.30
N VAL A 63 11.25 -11.62 -17.53
CA VAL A 63 12.13 -11.77 -16.33
C VAL A 63 11.53 -12.79 -15.36
N ARG A 64 10.25 -12.64 -15.01
CA ARG A 64 9.55 -13.58 -14.12
C ARG A 64 9.63 -15.01 -14.65
N THR A 65 9.25 -15.23 -15.91
CA THR A 65 9.23 -16.56 -16.52
C THR A 65 10.62 -17.20 -16.58
N LEU A 66 11.66 -16.43 -16.94
CA LEU A 66 13.04 -16.93 -16.96
C LEU A 66 13.51 -17.32 -15.55
N CYS A 67 13.29 -16.46 -14.55
CA CYS A 67 13.67 -16.75 -13.16
C CYS A 67 12.92 -17.96 -12.59
N GLU A 68 11.60 -18.07 -12.80
CA GLU A 68 10.81 -19.21 -12.32
C GLU A 68 11.28 -20.53 -12.95
N ASN A 69 11.56 -20.55 -14.26
CA ASN A 69 12.04 -21.74 -14.94
C ASN A 69 13.43 -22.15 -14.45
N ALA A 70 14.35 -21.19 -14.33
CA ALA A 70 15.69 -21.42 -13.82
C ALA A 70 15.68 -21.96 -12.38
N LEU A 71 14.87 -21.36 -11.51
CA LEU A 71 14.68 -21.79 -10.11
C LEU A 71 14.09 -23.19 -10.00
N LYS A 72 13.20 -23.59 -10.92
CA LYS A 72 12.57 -24.92 -10.90
C LYS A 72 13.49 -26.02 -11.45
N GLN A 73 14.32 -25.71 -12.45
CA GLN A 73 14.94 -26.75 -13.27
C GLN A 73 16.46 -26.79 -13.21
N GLN A 74 17.12 -25.69 -12.84
CA GLN A 74 18.56 -25.54 -13.06
C GLN A 74 19.33 -25.18 -11.79
N SER A 75 18.84 -24.21 -11.01
CA SER A 75 19.63 -23.65 -9.92
C SER A 75 18.79 -23.04 -8.80
N LYS A 76 19.26 -23.19 -7.56
CA LYS A 76 18.82 -22.41 -6.42
C LYS A 76 19.80 -21.27 -6.22
N ASP A 77 19.50 -20.16 -6.88
CA ASP A 77 20.36 -18.98 -6.91
C ASP A 77 19.64 -17.77 -6.29
N LEU A 78 20.27 -17.12 -5.32
CA LEU A 78 19.73 -15.96 -4.61
C LEU A 78 19.48 -14.78 -5.55
N GLN A 79 20.32 -14.58 -6.57
CA GLN A 79 20.16 -13.49 -7.54
C GLN A 79 18.88 -13.66 -8.35
N LEU A 80 18.54 -14.89 -8.74
CA LEU A 80 17.32 -15.18 -9.48
C LEU A 80 16.08 -14.88 -8.64
N VAL A 81 16.14 -15.19 -7.34
CA VAL A 81 15.06 -14.84 -6.41
C VAL A 81 14.96 -13.32 -6.26
N CYS A 82 16.07 -12.60 -6.15
CA CYS A 82 16.06 -11.13 -6.14
C CYS A 82 15.41 -10.55 -7.41
N TRP A 83 15.81 -11.02 -8.60
CA TRP A 83 15.22 -10.55 -9.86
C TRP A 83 13.75 -10.93 -10.02
N LEU A 84 13.35 -12.09 -9.51
CA LEU A 84 11.95 -12.49 -9.47
C LEU A 84 11.13 -11.57 -8.56
N THR A 85 11.64 -11.23 -7.37
CA THR A 85 11.01 -10.29 -6.44
C THR A 85 10.86 -8.89 -7.05
N GLU A 86 11.89 -8.41 -7.75
CA GLU A 86 11.83 -7.15 -8.48
C GLU A 86 10.78 -7.18 -9.60
N ALA A 87 10.75 -8.26 -10.41
CA ALA A 87 9.76 -8.42 -11.47
C ALA A 87 8.33 -8.44 -10.92
N LEU A 88 8.08 -9.17 -9.83
CA LEU A 88 6.77 -9.18 -9.17
C LEU A 88 6.39 -7.79 -8.64
N THR A 89 7.36 -7.05 -8.11
CA THR A 89 7.15 -5.66 -7.66
C THR A 89 6.72 -4.76 -8.81
N HIS A 90 7.34 -4.86 -9.98
CA HIS A 90 6.93 -4.10 -11.16
C HIS A 90 5.56 -4.51 -11.71
N LEU A 91 5.23 -5.79 -11.63
CA LEU A 91 3.99 -6.34 -12.20
C LEU A 91 2.76 -6.15 -11.29
N GLN A 92 2.93 -6.14 -9.96
CA GLN A 92 1.83 -6.15 -9.00
C GLN A 92 1.99 -5.15 -7.83
N GLY A 93 3.00 -4.28 -7.87
CA GLY A 93 3.25 -3.29 -6.82
C GLY A 93 3.45 -3.96 -5.46
N LEU A 94 2.79 -3.40 -4.43
CA LEU A 94 2.92 -3.84 -3.03
C LEU A 94 2.62 -5.33 -2.83
N THR A 95 1.59 -5.86 -3.49
CA THR A 95 1.24 -7.29 -3.40
C THR A 95 2.34 -8.18 -3.99
N GLY A 96 2.90 -7.78 -5.13
CA GLY A 96 4.02 -8.50 -5.76
C GLY A 96 5.28 -8.49 -4.90
N THR A 97 5.59 -7.34 -4.30
CA THR A 97 6.70 -7.23 -3.34
C THR A 97 6.48 -8.15 -2.14
N GLN A 98 5.27 -8.18 -1.57
CA GLN A 98 4.96 -9.06 -0.44
C GLN A 98 5.23 -10.54 -0.77
N ASN A 99 4.76 -11.00 -1.94
CA ASN A 99 4.97 -12.36 -2.40
C ASN A 99 6.46 -12.67 -2.67
N GLY A 100 7.18 -11.73 -3.28
CA GLY A 100 8.61 -11.89 -3.56
C GLY A 100 9.47 -11.90 -2.29
N LEU A 101 9.18 -11.04 -1.30
CA LEU A 101 9.88 -11.06 -0.01
C LEU A 101 9.56 -12.33 0.80
N GLN A 102 8.32 -12.82 0.71
CA GLN A 102 7.98 -14.12 1.30
C GLN A 102 8.81 -15.25 0.66
N LEU A 103 8.85 -15.32 -0.68
CA LEU A 103 9.69 -16.29 -1.39
C LEU A 103 11.16 -16.17 -0.98
N LEU A 104 11.69 -14.94 -0.91
CA LEU A 104 13.09 -14.70 -0.55
C LEU A 104 13.41 -15.17 0.88
N CYS A 105 12.53 -14.89 1.83
CA CYS A 105 12.65 -15.36 3.20
C CYS A 105 12.65 -16.90 3.26
N GLU A 106 11.64 -17.53 2.66
CA GLU A 106 11.54 -18.99 2.64
C GLU A 106 12.72 -19.63 1.89
N PHE A 107 13.17 -19.05 0.79
CA PHE A 107 14.32 -19.51 0.04
C PHE A 107 15.60 -19.51 0.88
N MET A 108 15.86 -18.42 1.62
CA MET A 108 17.01 -18.39 2.52
C MET A 108 16.87 -19.46 3.62
N THR A 109 15.71 -19.59 4.25
CA THR A 109 15.49 -20.63 5.27
C THR A 109 15.79 -22.05 4.75
N HIS A 110 15.43 -22.37 3.50
CA HIS A 110 15.60 -23.73 2.96
C HIS A 110 16.96 -23.98 2.30
N PHE A 111 17.54 -22.97 1.64
CA PHE A 111 18.69 -23.16 0.77
C PHE A 111 19.93 -22.38 1.19
N TRP A 112 19.93 -21.61 2.28
CA TRP A 112 21.07 -20.76 2.66
C TRP A 112 22.43 -21.47 2.59
N LEU A 113 22.56 -22.66 3.16
CA LEU A 113 23.87 -23.35 3.19
C LEU A 113 24.35 -23.85 1.83
N GLN A 114 23.45 -23.96 0.84
CA GLN A 114 23.72 -24.64 -0.43
C GLN A 114 23.43 -23.81 -1.69
N CYS A 115 22.71 -22.68 -1.58
CA CYS A 115 22.36 -21.85 -2.72
C CYS A 115 23.58 -21.11 -3.30
N TRP A 116 23.41 -20.63 -4.53
CA TRP A 116 24.37 -19.79 -5.21
C TRP A 116 24.12 -18.29 -4.93
N PRO A 117 25.17 -17.47 -4.79
CA PRO A 117 26.59 -17.83 -4.69
C PRO A 117 26.90 -18.67 -3.45
N ALA A 118 27.90 -19.56 -3.54
CA ALA A 118 28.30 -20.43 -2.43
C ALA A 118 28.83 -19.63 -1.23
N LEU A 119 28.73 -20.20 -0.03
CA LEU A 119 29.32 -19.64 1.20
C LEU A 119 30.81 -19.95 1.33
N ASP A 120 31.59 -19.61 0.31
CA ASP A 120 33.07 -19.58 0.41
C ASP A 120 33.54 -18.31 1.14
N ASP A 121 34.83 -17.97 1.06
CA ASP A 121 35.46 -16.92 1.86
C ASP A 121 34.75 -15.54 1.77
N GLU A 122 34.14 -15.20 0.63
CA GLU A 122 33.41 -13.94 0.42
C GLU A 122 31.91 -14.14 0.14
N GLY A 123 31.40 -15.36 0.26
CA GLY A 123 30.03 -15.73 -0.11
C GLY A 123 28.94 -14.90 0.58
N THR A 124 29.09 -14.66 1.90
CA THR A 124 28.14 -13.83 2.66
C THR A 124 28.14 -12.39 2.14
N THR A 125 29.31 -11.82 1.87
CA THR A 125 29.46 -10.46 1.30
C THR A 125 28.79 -10.35 -0.06
N TYR A 126 28.94 -11.35 -0.93
CA TYR A 126 28.28 -11.36 -2.23
C TYR A 126 26.76 -11.44 -2.10
N ARG A 127 26.24 -12.28 -1.20
CA ARG A 127 24.80 -12.39 -0.94
C ARG A 127 24.23 -11.09 -0.37
N TYR A 128 24.92 -10.48 0.58
CA TYR A 128 24.58 -9.15 1.10
C TYR A 128 24.50 -8.10 -0.01
N GLY A 129 25.49 -8.06 -0.91
CA GLY A 129 25.49 -7.17 -2.07
C GLY A 129 24.27 -7.35 -2.99
N LYS A 130 23.79 -8.59 -3.17
CA LYS A 130 22.57 -8.88 -3.95
C LYS A 130 21.31 -8.37 -3.26
N LEU A 131 21.22 -8.50 -1.93
CA LEU A 131 20.10 -7.98 -1.14
C LEU A 131 20.08 -6.44 -1.11
N ASN A 132 21.23 -5.78 -0.96
CA ASN A 132 21.34 -4.32 -1.07
C ASN A 132 20.96 -3.81 -2.46
N ARG A 133 21.33 -4.55 -3.52
CA ARG A 133 20.89 -4.21 -4.87
C ARG A 133 19.37 -4.31 -5.00
N LEU A 134 18.79 -5.38 -4.46
CA LEU A 134 17.35 -5.58 -4.43
C LEU A 134 16.63 -4.46 -3.66
N ASP A 135 17.16 -4.02 -2.51
CA ASP A 135 16.60 -2.90 -1.74
C ASP A 135 16.40 -1.66 -2.61
N ARG A 136 17.47 -1.21 -3.27
CA ARG A 136 17.41 -0.06 -4.16
C ARG A 136 16.42 -0.25 -5.31
N ASP A 137 16.38 -1.45 -5.88
CA ASP A 137 15.57 -1.73 -7.06
C ASP A 137 14.06 -1.82 -6.69
N ILE A 138 13.70 -2.44 -5.55
CA ILE A 138 12.33 -2.43 -5.00
C ILE A 138 11.91 -1.00 -4.62
N SER A 139 12.75 -0.26 -3.90
CA SER A 139 12.49 1.12 -3.51
C SER A 139 12.14 1.98 -4.73
N ARG A 140 12.94 1.90 -5.80
CA ARG A 140 12.69 2.63 -7.06
C ARG A 140 11.38 2.20 -7.73
N ALA A 141 11.13 0.89 -7.79
CA ALA A 141 9.91 0.36 -8.40
C ALA A 141 8.67 0.85 -7.66
N LEU A 142 8.63 0.71 -6.33
CA LEU A 142 7.51 1.14 -5.49
C LEU A 142 7.30 2.65 -5.51
N TYR A 143 8.37 3.44 -5.56
CA TYR A 143 8.26 4.90 -5.68
C TYR A 143 7.42 5.34 -6.88
N SER A 144 7.55 4.62 -8.01
CA SER A 144 6.83 4.91 -9.26
C SER A 144 5.53 4.11 -9.44
N SER A 145 5.27 3.13 -8.57
CA SER A 145 4.14 2.21 -8.71
C SER A 145 2.80 2.89 -8.32
N PRO A 146 1.75 2.79 -9.16
CA PRO A 146 0.41 3.24 -8.80
C PRO A 146 -0.18 2.45 -7.61
N LEU A 147 -0.72 3.15 -6.60
CA LEU A 147 -1.35 2.51 -5.43
C LEU A 147 -2.83 2.13 -5.68
N LEU A 148 -3.53 2.89 -6.51
CA LEU A 148 -5.00 2.81 -6.72
C LEU A 148 -5.36 2.66 -8.21
N SER A 149 -4.55 1.91 -8.97
CA SER A 149 -4.73 1.66 -10.41
C SER A 149 -4.64 2.91 -11.33
N GLN A 150 -4.39 4.09 -10.78
CA GLN A 150 -4.19 5.34 -11.54
C GLN A 150 -2.77 5.87 -11.33
N PRO A 151 -2.03 6.31 -12.37
CA PRO A 151 -0.68 6.85 -12.23
C PRO A 151 -0.51 7.97 -11.20
N GLU A 152 -1.56 8.77 -11.02
CA GLU A 152 -1.61 9.91 -10.10
C GLU A 152 -1.66 9.48 -8.62
N SER A 153 -1.97 8.21 -8.36
CA SER A 153 -1.90 7.58 -7.04
C SER A 153 -0.51 7.05 -6.68
N ALA A 154 0.52 7.28 -7.52
CA ALA A 154 1.89 6.91 -7.21
C ALA A 154 2.58 7.96 -6.32
N LEU A 155 3.48 7.51 -5.44
CA LEU A 155 4.28 8.42 -4.60
C LEU A 155 5.11 9.40 -5.45
N ALA A 156 5.64 8.95 -6.58
CA ALA A 156 6.36 9.80 -7.54
C ALA A 156 5.51 10.96 -8.05
N HIS A 157 4.21 10.75 -8.29
CA HIS A 157 3.31 11.82 -8.73
C HIS A 157 3.09 12.83 -7.60
N TRP A 158 2.87 12.35 -6.38
CA TRP A 158 2.74 13.21 -5.20
C TRP A 158 3.97 14.10 -4.97
N ARG A 159 5.18 13.55 -5.12
CA ARG A 159 6.41 14.34 -5.02
C ARG A 159 6.51 15.43 -6.10
N LYS A 160 6.01 15.17 -7.32
CA LYS A 160 5.93 16.18 -8.39
C LYS A 160 4.95 17.30 -8.03
N VAL A 161 3.77 16.97 -7.50
CA VAL A 161 2.79 17.95 -7.02
C VAL A 161 3.40 18.86 -5.94
N LEU A 162 4.06 18.28 -4.93
CA LEU A 162 4.74 19.05 -3.89
C LEU A 162 5.84 19.97 -4.45
N ALA A 163 6.65 19.48 -5.39
CA ALA A 163 7.69 20.27 -6.03
C ALA A 163 7.10 21.42 -6.87
N PHE A 164 6.00 21.16 -7.59
CA PHE A 164 5.29 22.16 -8.38
C PHE A 164 4.68 23.25 -7.50
N GLU A 165 4.04 22.87 -6.39
CA GLU A 165 3.47 23.82 -5.41
C GLU A 165 4.57 24.69 -4.78
N HIS A 166 5.72 24.10 -4.44
CA HIS A 166 6.87 24.85 -3.95
C HIS A 166 7.38 25.89 -4.96
N LYS A 167 7.42 25.54 -6.27
CA LYS A 167 7.79 26.49 -7.34
C LYS A 167 6.81 27.66 -7.38
N ILE A 168 5.50 27.41 -7.30
CA ILE A 168 4.46 28.46 -7.29
C ILE A 168 4.60 29.37 -6.07
N CYS A 169 4.79 28.80 -4.87
CA CYS A 169 4.99 29.58 -3.65
C CYS A 169 6.25 30.47 -3.72
N THR A 170 7.30 29.99 -4.38
CA THR A 170 8.55 30.75 -4.54
C THR A 170 8.41 31.84 -5.63
N TRP A 171 7.64 31.57 -6.69
CA TRP A 171 7.48 32.45 -7.85
C TRP A 171 6.00 32.57 -8.27
N PRO A 172 5.18 33.34 -7.53
CA PRO A 172 3.72 33.36 -7.74
C PRO A 172 3.30 33.78 -9.16
N ASP A 173 4.02 34.74 -9.75
CA ASP A 173 3.74 35.26 -11.10
C ASP A 173 3.99 34.23 -12.21
N SER A 174 4.77 33.18 -11.93
CA SER A 174 5.10 32.13 -12.90
C SER A 174 4.05 31.01 -12.96
N ARG A 175 2.97 31.07 -12.15
CA ARG A 175 1.96 29.99 -12.07
C ARG A 175 1.38 29.62 -13.43
N SER A 176 0.91 30.60 -14.20
CA SER A 176 0.30 30.36 -15.52
C SER A 176 1.28 29.75 -16.51
N ASP A 177 2.52 30.25 -16.54
CA ASP A 177 3.58 29.75 -17.42
C ASP A 177 4.02 28.33 -17.06
N LEU A 178 4.08 28.01 -15.75
CA LEU A 178 4.39 26.67 -15.26
C LEU A 178 3.29 25.67 -15.62
N ILE A 179 2.02 26.03 -15.44
CA ILE A 179 0.88 25.18 -15.83
C ILE A 179 0.90 24.90 -17.35
N LEU A 180 1.24 25.90 -18.17
CA LEU A 180 1.33 25.74 -19.63
C LEU A 180 2.48 24.83 -20.06
N LYS A 181 3.60 24.80 -19.32
CA LYS A 181 4.80 24.03 -19.68
C LYS A 181 4.83 22.62 -19.12
N GLU A 182 4.47 22.45 -17.85
CA GLU A 182 4.62 21.19 -17.10
C GLU A 182 3.27 20.46 -16.90
N GLY A 183 2.15 21.10 -17.24
CA GLY A 183 0.80 20.63 -16.93
C GLY A 183 0.32 21.12 -15.56
N ASP A 184 -0.99 21.01 -15.31
CA ASP A 184 -1.57 21.41 -14.02
C ASP A 184 -1.30 20.35 -12.93
N MET A 185 -0.24 20.59 -12.15
CA MET A 185 0.13 19.79 -10.97
C MET A 185 -0.08 20.56 -9.66
N THR A 186 -1.05 21.49 -9.63
CA THR A 186 -1.38 22.26 -8.42
C THR A 186 -1.98 21.38 -7.33
N MET A 187 -1.82 21.79 -6.06
CA MET A 187 -2.48 21.11 -4.93
C MET A 187 -4.00 21.04 -5.12
N GLU A 188 -4.61 22.09 -5.64
CA GLU A 188 -6.07 22.17 -5.88
C GLU A 188 -6.54 21.11 -6.89
N SER A 189 -5.79 20.91 -7.99
CA SER A 189 -6.10 19.87 -8.97
C SER A 189 -5.87 18.47 -8.41
N PHE A 190 -4.85 18.30 -7.57
CA PHE A 190 -4.62 17.04 -6.87
C PHE A 190 -5.74 16.73 -5.86
N ASP A 191 -6.21 17.70 -5.08
CA ASP A 191 -7.30 17.49 -4.10
C ASP A 191 -8.60 17.05 -4.79
N ARG A 192 -8.95 17.67 -5.93
CA ARG A 192 -10.08 17.23 -6.76
C ARG A 192 -9.94 15.81 -7.30
N LEU A 193 -8.72 15.39 -7.60
CA LEU A 193 -8.43 14.03 -8.07
C LEU A 193 -8.54 13.06 -6.90
N ALA A 194 -7.93 13.39 -5.75
CA ALA A 194 -7.89 12.58 -4.55
C ALA A 194 -9.30 12.29 -3.99
N ALA A 195 -10.22 13.27 -4.07
CA ALA A 195 -11.62 13.10 -3.68
C ALA A 195 -12.37 12.00 -4.47
N LYS A 196 -11.86 11.57 -5.62
CA LYS A 196 -12.46 10.51 -6.44
C LYS A 196 -11.95 9.12 -6.09
N PHE A 197 -10.90 9.01 -5.28
CA PHE A 197 -10.35 7.72 -4.88
C PHE A 197 -11.22 7.03 -3.83
N SER A 198 -11.27 5.70 -3.91
CA SER A 198 -12.02 4.90 -2.96
C SER A 198 -11.30 4.83 -1.61
N SER A 199 -11.97 5.27 -0.54
CA SER A 199 -11.47 5.16 0.84
C SER A 199 -11.19 3.71 1.23
N ILE A 200 -12.00 2.76 0.77
CA ILE A 200 -11.82 1.32 0.99
C ILE A 200 -10.52 0.84 0.34
N GLU A 201 -10.23 1.28 -0.89
CA GLU A 201 -9.00 0.90 -1.57
C GLU A 201 -7.76 1.50 -0.91
N ILE A 202 -7.85 2.76 -0.45
CA ILE A 202 -6.79 3.41 0.33
C ILE A 202 -6.49 2.62 1.61
N SER A 203 -7.52 2.29 2.39
CA SER A 203 -7.34 1.49 3.61
C SER A 203 -6.77 0.10 3.33
N ARG A 204 -7.17 -0.54 2.22
CA ARG A 204 -6.61 -1.84 1.80
C ARG A 204 -5.12 -1.73 1.46
N GLN A 205 -4.69 -0.66 0.78
CA GLN A 205 -3.28 -0.43 0.50
C GLN A 205 -2.48 -0.13 1.77
N ALA A 206 -3.03 0.66 2.70
CA ALA A 206 -2.40 0.95 3.99
C ALA A 206 -2.15 -0.34 4.79
N ALA A 207 -3.16 -1.21 4.90
CA ALA A 207 -3.01 -2.52 5.54
C ALA A 207 -1.99 -3.43 4.83
N THR A 208 -1.80 -3.26 3.51
CA THR A 208 -0.79 -4.00 2.74
C THR A 208 0.61 -3.49 3.03
N LEU A 209 0.79 -2.18 3.20
CA LEU A 209 2.07 -1.59 3.64
C LEU A 209 2.47 -2.09 5.03
N GLU A 210 1.55 -2.14 5.99
CA GLU A 210 1.82 -2.65 7.34
C GLU A 210 2.35 -4.09 7.30
N ARG A 211 1.64 -4.99 6.60
CA ARG A 211 2.09 -6.38 6.40
C ARG A 211 3.45 -6.46 5.71
N LEU A 212 3.73 -5.54 4.79
CA LEU A 212 5.01 -5.52 4.07
C LEU A 212 6.17 -5.13 4.99
N GLN A 213 5.95 -4.21 5.94
CA GLN A 213 6.94 -3.87 6.96
C GLN A 213 7.25 -5.07 7.86
N GLU A 214 6.23 -5.78 8.34
CA GLU A 214 6.41 -7.01 9.14
C GLU A 214 7.18 -8.11 8.38
N ARG A 215 6.99 -8.19 7.05
CA ARG A 215 7.71 -9.12 6.18
C ARG A 215 9.19 -8.75 6.05
N LEU A 216 9.51 -7.46 5.96
CA LEU A 216 10.90 -7.00 5.95
C LEU A 216 11.59 -7.31 7.28
N ASP A 217 10.92 -7.10 8.41
CA ASP A 217 11.45 -7.45 9.73
C ASP A 217 11.78 -8.95 9.82
N SER A 218 10.86 -9.80 9.34
CA SER A 218 11.06 -11.26 9.31
C SER A 218 12.21 -11.67 8.40
N LEU A 219 12.35 -11.02 7.25
CA LEU A 219 13.40 -11.29 6.26
C LEU A 219 14.78 -10.92 6.82
N GLU A 220 14.91 -9.75 7.42
CA GLU A 220 16.14 -9.27 8.05
C GLU A 220 16.56 -10.16 9.23
N ALA A 221 15.62 -10.49 10.11
CA ALA A 221 15.89 -11.40 11.22
C ALA A 221 16.38 -12.77 10.72
N THR A 222 15.77 -13.28 9.64
CA THR A 222 16.20 -14.53 8.98
C THR A 222 17.61 -14.39 8.40
N TYR A 223 17.90 -13.29 7.70
CA TYR A 223 19.24 -13.03 7.15
C TYR A 223 20.30 -13.00 8.26
N PHE A 224 20.14 -12.16 9.30
CA PHE A 224 21.14 -12.02 10.36
C PHE A 224 21.33 -13.31 11.16
N SER A 225 20.25 -14.07 11.39
CA SER A 225 20.34 -15.38 12.03
C SER A 225 21.13 -16.39 11.18
N LEU A 226 21.07 -16.29 9.85
CA LEU A 226 21.73 -17.24 8.94
C LEU A 226 23.17 -16.81 8.61
N SER A 227 23.43 -15.51 8.48
CA SER A 227 24.76 -14.96 8.21
C SER A 227 25.65 -14.94 9.45
N GLN A 228 25.06 -14.98 10.66
CA GLN A 228 25.77 -14.81 11.94
C GLN A 228 26.48 -13.44 12.05
N GLU A 229 25.99 -12.45 11.31
CA GLU A 229 26.46 -11.07 11.39
C GLU A 229 25.69 -10.30 12.47
N GLU A 230 26.31 -9.28 13.04
CA GLU A 230 25.62 -8.35 13.93
C GLU A 230 24.55 -7.58 13.15
N PRO A 231 23.32 -7.41 13.70
CA PRO A 231 22.26 -6.69 13.02
C PRO A 231 22.67 -5.28 12.61
N HIS A 232 22.45 -4.95 11.35
CA HIS A 232 22.65 -3.62 10.78
C HIS A 232 21.54 -3.27 9.81
N ALA A 233 21.59 -2.07 9.25
CA ALA A 233 20.69 -1.63 8.19
C ALA A 233 20.70 -2.59 7.00
N LEU A 234 19.53 -3.11 6.63
CA LEU A 234 19.23 -3.82 5.39
C LEU A 234 17.82 -3.39 4.97
N PHE A 235 17.55 -3.26 3.67
CA PHE A 235 16.27 -2.74 3.16
C PHE A 235 15.88 -1.31 3.61
N ASP A 236 16.84 -0.49 4.05
CA ASP A 236 16.61 0.89 4.50
C ASP A 236 15.91 1.76 3.45
N GLN A 237 16.30 1.65 2.17
CA GLN A 237 15.70 2.49 1.12
C GLN A 237 14.23 2.10 0.88
N THR A 238 13.96 0.80 0.89
CA THR A 238 12.60 0.27 0.80
C THR A 238 11.79 0.72 1.99
N ARG A 239 12.30 0.59 3.23
CA ARG A 239 11.62 1.05 4.45
C ARG A 239 11.27 2.53 4.40
N GLN A 240 12.21 3.38 3.99
CA GLN A 240 11.93 4.82 3.83
C GLN A 240 10.83 5.06 2.79
N THR A 241 10.88 4.33 1.66
CA THR A 241 9.86 4.44 0.61
C THR A 241 8.48 4.00 1.12
N LEU A 242 8.40 2.93 1.91
CA LEU A 242 7.15 2.46 2.52
C LEU A 242 6.62 3.47 3.55
N SER A 243 7.49 4.07 4.36
CA SER A 243 7.13 5.14 5.30
C SER A 243 6.54 6.35 4.56
N ASP A 244 7.23 6.83 3.53
CA ASP A 244 6.76 7.94 2.69
C ASP A 244 5.42 7.62 2.01
N THR A 245 5.24 6.37 1.60
CA THR A 245 4.01 5.89 0.97
C THR A 245 2.86 5.82 1.99
N ALA A 246 3.13 5.40 3.23
CA ALA A 246 2.13 5.38 4.29
C ALA A 246 1.66 6.80 4.64
N ASP A 247 2.61 7.74 4.78
CA ASP A 247 2.30 9.17 4.98
C ASP A 247 1.45 9.74 3.83
N PHE A 248 1.78 9.34 2.60
CA PHE A 248 1.01 9.73 1.42
C PHE A 248 -0.41 9.14 1.43
N LEU A 249 -0.57 7.85 1.74
CA LEU A 249 -1.89 7.21 1.84
C LEU A 249 -2.74 7.84 2.95
N GLN A 250 -2.13 8.22 4.07
CA GLN A 250 -2.84 8.95 5.13
C GLN A 250 -3.40 10.29 4.60
N ARG A 251 -2.57 11.07 3.90
CA ARG A 251 -2.99 12.35 3.27
C ARG A 251 -4.05 12.16 2.19
N LEU A 252 -3.98 11.07 1.44
CA LEU A 252 -5.01 10.68 0.48
C LEU A 252 -6.32 10.33 1.20
N ALA A 253 -6.25 9.56 2.29
CA ALA A 253 -7.43 9.18 3.08
C ALA A 253 -8.15 10.43 3.60
N GLU A 254 -7.42 11.41 4.11
CA GLU A 254 -7.97 12.70 4.58
C GLU A 254 -8.74 13.46 3.48
N ARG A 255 -8.31 13.33 2.22
CA ARG A 255 -8.90 14.01 1.04
C ARG A 255 -10.02 13.21 0.37
N ALA A 256 -10.00 11.90 0.54
CA ALA A 256 -10.98 10.97 -0.04
C ALA A 256 -12.24 10.82 0.82
N ILE A 257 -12.27 11.40 2.03
CA ILE A 257 -13.51 11.52 2.82
C ILE A 257 -14.44 12.44 2.03
N PRO A 258 -15.62 11.96 1.58
CA PRO A 258 -16.59 12.85 0.96
C PRO A 258 -16.95 13.92 1.99
N ASP A 259 -16.98 15.19 1.58
CA ASP A 259 -17.78 16.17 2.30
C ASP A 259 -19.14 15.51 2.57
N GLY A 260 -19.58 15.46 3.82
CA GLY A 260 -20.77 14.71 4.26
C GLY A 260 -22.09 15.10 3.59
N ASN A 261 -22.03 15.98 2.59
CA ASN A 261 -23.11 16.43 1.74
C ASN A 261 -23.44 15.45 0.59
N ASP A 262 -22.49 14.67 0.08
CA ASP A 262 -22.73 13.79 -1.10
C ASP A 262 -23.25 12.39 -0.72
N MET A 263 -23.10 11.96 0.52
CA MET A 263 -23.58 10.65 0.98
C MET A 263 -25.12 10.60 1.18
N MET A 264 -25.80 11.76 1.09
CA MET A 264 -27.27 11.87 1.12
C MET A 264 -27.94 11.74 -0.26
N SER A 265 -27.19 11.69 -1.37
CA SER A 265 -27.77 11.59 -2.72
C SER A 265 -27.92 10.15 -3.24
N LEU A 266 -27.38 9.14 -2.57
CA LEU A 266 -27.42 7.75 -3.02
C LEU A 266 -28.58 6.91 -2.43
N SER A 267 -29.51 7.52 -1.72
CA SER A 267 -30.66 6.85 -1.10
C SER A 267 -32.01 7.20 -1.75
N PHE A 268 -32.06 7.37 -3.07
CA PHE A 268 -33.33 7.40 -3.80
C PHE A 268 -33.27 6.70 -5.17
N ALA A 269 -33.05 5.38 -5.17
CA ALA A 269 -33.29 4.56 -6.35
C ALA A 269 -33.57 3.11 -5.96
N GLY A 270 -34.81 2.80 -5.58
CA GLY A 270 -35.23 1.41 -5.40
C GLY A 270 -36.63 1.24 -4.81
N GLY A 271 -37.65 1.19 -5.68
CA GLY A 271 -38.98 0.72 -5.29
C GLY A 271 -40.15 1.30 -6.08
N LEU A 272 -40.20 1.06 -7.40
CA LEU A 272 -41.44 1.19 -8.17
C LEU A 272 -42.18 -0.14 -8.13
N THR A 273 -43.28 -0.21 -7.39
CA THR A 273 -44.39 -1.14 -7.65
C THR A 273 -45.73 -0.48 -7.31
N GLU A 274 -46.66 -0.64 -8.24
CA GLU A 274 -47.94 0.04 -8.42
C GLU A 274 -48.95 -0.17 -7.27
N ALA A 275 -49.74 0.88 -6.98
CA ALA A 275 -51.16 0.76 -6.67
C ALA A 275 -51.91 2.10 -6.88
N THR A 276 -52.82 2.05 -7.85
CA THR A 276 -54.06 2.81 -8.12
C THR A 276 -54.56 3.94 -7.20
N ASP A 277 -54.86 5.06 -7.87
CA ASP A 277 -56.08 5.89 -7.85
C ASP A 277 -56.46 6.77 -6.65
N SER A 278 -56.61 8.07 -6.97
CA SER A 278 -57.58 9.07 -6.46
C SER A 278 -57.02 10.27 -5.68
N GLY A 279 -57.34 11.46 -6.19
CA GLY A 279 -57.62 12.65 -5.36
C GLY A 279 -56.48 13.66 -5.22
N ALA A 280 -56.66 14.82 -5.84
CA ALA A 280 -55.86 16.01 -5.62
C ALA A 280 -55.91 16.45 -4.14
N ASP A 281 -54.76 16.57 -3.50
CA ASP A 281 -54.51 17.57 -2.47
C ASP A 281 -53.01 17.88 -2.38
N ASP A 282 -52.71 19.17 -2.28
CA ASP A 282 -51.38 19.77 -2.26
C ASP A 282 -50.69 19.44 -0.92
N ILE A 283 -49.73 18.50 -0.92
CA ILE A 283 -48.89 18.22 0.25
C ILE A 283 -47.51 18.83 0.01
N PRO A 284 -47.06 19.80 0.83
CA PRO A 284 -45.74 20.36 0.68
C PRO A 284 -44.71 19.26 1.00
N VAL A 285 -43.82 18.99 0.03
CA VAL A 285 -42.63 18.17 0.23
C VAL A 285 -41.81 18.81 1.35
N ARG A 286 -41.97 18.26 2.55
CA ARG A 286 -41.18 18.64 3.72
C ARG A 286 -39.79 18.07 3.50
N ASN A 287 -38.90 18.87 2.93
CA ASN A 287 -37.46 18.70 3.11
C ASN A 287 -37.22 18.54 4.61
N GLN A 288 -37.05 17.32 5.11
CA GLN A 288 -36.50 17.10 6.43
C GLN A 288 -35.03 17.48 6.34
N ALA A 289 -34.77 18.78 6.38
CA ALA A 289 -33.45 19.29 6.72
C ALA A 289 -33.03 18.57 8.00
N MET A 290 -31.89 17.86 7.94
CA MET A 290 -31.34 17.15 9.09
C MET A 290 -31.18 18.15 10.24
N SER A 291 -32.12 18.09 11.19
CA SER A 291 -31.99 18.85 12.42
C SER A 291 -31.02 18.11 13.34
N ARG A 292 -30.28 18.87 14.15
CA ARG A 292 -29.39 18.33 15.20
C ARG A 292 -30.10 17.24 16.03
N ASP A 293 -31.38 17.44 16.33
CA ASP A 293 -32.20 16.50 17.09
C ASP A 293 -32.47 15.18 16.34
N VAL A 294 -32.63 15.25 15.01
CA VAL A 294 -32.85 14.06 14.17
C VAL A 294 -31.56 13.25 14.09
N ALA A 295 -30.41 13.90 13.93
CA ALA A 295 -29.11 13.23 13.92
C ALA A 295 -28.82 12.51 15.26
N ILE A 296 -29.08 13.17 16.38
CA ILE A 296 -28.93 12.58 17.73
C ILE A 296 -29.87 11.37 17.90
N SER A 297 -31.12 11.46 17.44
CA SER A 297 -32.07 10.34 17.51
C SER A 297 -31.61 9.13 16.69
N GLN A 298 -30.98 9.35 15.53
CA GLN A 298 -30.45 8.28 14.69
C GLN A 298 -29.20 7.64 15.29
N MET A 299 -28.32 8.42 15.90
CA MET A 299 -27.17 7.88 16.63
C MET A 299 -27.61 6.94 17.76
N LEU A 300 -28.61 7.33 18.54
CA LEU A 300 -29.18 6.49 19.60
C LEU A 300 -29.85 5.22 19.05
N ALA A 301 -30.51 5.31 17.89
CA ALA A 301 -31.10 4.15 17.23
C ALA A 301 -30.04 3.14 16.78
N ILE A 302 -28.91 3.62 16.25
CA ILE A 302 -27.77 2.80 15.83
C ILE A 302 -27.09 2.17 17.05
N ALA A 303 -26.88 2.93 18.13
CA ALA A 303 -26.34 2.40 19.38
C ALA A 303 -27.21 1.25 19.95
N HIS A 304 -28.54 1.39 19.88
CA HIS A 304 -29.47 0.35 20.29
C HIS A 304 -29.40 -0.91 19.40
N PHE A 305 -29.18 -0.74 18.09
CA PHE A 305 -28.96 -1.87 17.18
C PHE A 305 -27.67 -2.65 17.51
N PHE A 306 -26.55 -1.94 17.76
CA PHE A 306 -25.29 -2.58 18.14
C PHE A 306 -25.36 -3.30 19.49
N ARG A 307 -26.15 -2.81 20.46
CA ARG A 307 -26.40 -3.54 21.73
C ARG A 307 -27.06 -4.91 21.52
N GLN A 308 -27.90 -5.04 20.50
CA GLN A 308 -28.61 -6.28 20.21
C GLN A 308 -27.78 -7.26 19.38
N THR A 309 -26.96 -6.73 18.47
CA THR A 309 -26.18 -7.53 17.51
C THR A 309 -24.78 -7.88 18.03
N GLU A 310 -24.14 -6.97 18.77
CA GLU A 310 -22.78 -7.12 19.28
C GLU A 310 -22.67 -6.61 20.74
N PRO A 311 -23.20 -7.35 21.73
CA PRO A 311 -23.32 -6.88 23.12
C PRO A 311 -21.97 -6.62 23.83
N SER A 312 -20.87 -7.19 23.33
CA SER A 312 -19.51 -6.95 23.82
C SER A 312 -18.78 -5.81 23.10
N SER A 313 -19.42 -5.18 22.11
CA SER A 313 -18.82 -4.05 21.38
C SER A 313 -18.82 -2.79 22.25
N PRO A 314 -17.72 -2.01 22.28
CA PRO A 314 -17.69 -0.72 22.99
C PRO A 314 -18.40 0.39 22.20
N VAL A 315 -18.78 0.13 20.94
CA VAL A 315 -19.36 1.13 20.02
C VAL A 315 -20.67 1.75 20.54
N PRO A 316 -21.65 0.99 21.07
CA PRO A 316 -22.86 1.59 21.64
C PRO A 316 -22.60 2.60 22.76
N PHE A 317 -21.61 2.31 23.63
CA PHE A 317 -21.26 3.18 24.74
C PHE A 317 -20.63 4.49 24.26
N LEU A 318 -19.76 4.41 23.24
CA LEU A 318 -19.15 5.58 22.62
C LEU A 318 -20.18 6.43 21.87
N MET A 319 -21.15 5.80 21.20
CA MET A 319 -22.22 6.50 20.49
C MET A 319 -23.19 7.22 21.45
N ASP A 320 -23.53 6.62 22.58
CA ASP A 320 -24.35 7.29 23.61
C ASP A 320 -23.61 8.49 24.23
N ARG A 321 -22.30 8.35 24.48
CA ARG A 321 -21.45 9.47 24.94
C ARG A 321 -21.42 10.60 23.92
N ALA A 322 -21.20 10.28 22.65
CA ALA A 322 -21.20 11.27 21.57
C ALA A 322 -22.56 11.96 21.41
N ALA A 323 -23.67 11.22 21.56
CA ALA A 323 -25.02 11.78 21.54
C ALA A 323 -25.27 12.72 22.74
N SER A 324 -24.77 12.37 23.93
CA SER A 324 -24.84 13.22 25.13
C SER A 324 -24.07 14.52 24.93
N TRP A 325 -22.82 14.46 24.47
CA TRP A 325 -22.01 15.65 24.17
C TRP A 325 -22.63 16.52 23.08
N ALA A 326 -23.28 15.90 22.10
CA ALA A 326 -24.00 16.60 21.06
C ALA A 326 -25.22 17.39 21.57
N THR A 327 -25.65 17.23 22.82
CA THR A 327 -26.69 18.06 23.46
C THR A 327 -26.14 19.15 24.40
N MET A 328 -24.85 19.09 24.75
CA MET A 328 -24.23 19.98 25.71
C MET A 328 -23.75 21.29 25.07
N THR A 329 -23.60 22.32 25.90
CA THR A 329 -22.85 23.53 25.55
C THR A 329 -21.35 23.29 25.71
N LEU A 330 -20.53 24.08 25.01
CA LEU A 330 -19.06 23.93 25.04
C LEU A 330 -18.48 24.04 26.47
N THR A 331 -19.07 24.88 27.31
CA THR A 331 -18.64 25.06 28.70
C THR A 331 -18.95 23.84 29.56
N GLU A 332 -20.13 23.24 29.41
CA GLU A 332 -20.52 22.01 30.11
C GLU A 332 -19.65 20.82 29.68
N TRP A 333 -19.36 20.71 28.37
CA TRP A 333 -18.47 19.68 27.85
C TRP A 333 -17.04 19.82 28.37
N LEU A 334 -16.51 21.05 28.46
CA LEU A 334 -15.18 21.30 29.02
C LEU A 334 -15.11 20.97 30.52
N GLU A 335 -16.14 21.29 31.30
CA GLU A 335 -16.23 20.94 32.72
C GLU A 335 -16.31 19.42 32.94
N GLU A 336 -17.06 18.70 32.10
CA GLU A 336 -17.13 17.24 32.12
C GLU A 336 -15.78 16.61 31.73
N MET A 337 -15.14 17.08 30.67
CA MET A 337 -13.84 16.57 30.21
C MET A 337 -12.70 16.79 31.21
N LEU A 338 -12.75 17.89 31.97
CA LEU A 338 -11.76 18.20 33.01
C LEU A 338 -12.01 17.45 34.33
N SER A 339 -13.26 17.07 34.61
CA SER A 339 -13.63 16.30 35.81
C SER A 339 -13.54 14.78 35.60
N ASP A 340 -13.63 14.29 34.36
CA ASP A 340 -13.79 12.86 34.04
C ASP A 340 -12.48 12.10 33.74
N SER A 341 -11.38 12.47 34.42
CA SER A 341 -10.11 11.73 34.35
C SER A 341 -10.19 10.29 34.90
N GLY A 342 -11.29 9.95 35.59
CA GLY A 342 -11.63 8.60 36.05
C GLY A 342 -12.22 7.69 34.97
N SER A 343 -13.07 8.19 34.07
CA SER A 343 -13.73 7.34 33.05
C SER A 343 -12.79 6.87 31.94
N LEU A 344 -11.74 7.63 31.62
CA LEU A 344 -10.67 7.16 30.73
C LEU A 344 -9.94 5.93 31.30
N ARG A 345 -9.87 5.80 32.64
CA ARG A 345 -9.34 4.60 33.30
C ARG A 345 -10.32 3.41 33.24
N GLU A 346 -11.63 3.63 33.33
CA GLU A 346 -12.62 2.57 33.14
C GLU A 346 -12.65 2.03 31.70
N ILE A 347 -12.53 2.90 30.70
CA ILE A 347 -12.40 2.51 29.29
C ILE A 347 -11.11 1.69 29.07
N ASN A 348 -9.99 2.12 29.68
CA ASN A 348 -8.73 1.37 29.62
C ASN A 348 -8.83 0.00 30.32
N ASN A 349 -9.59 -0.10 31.41
CA ASN A 349 -9.83 -1.36 32.13
C ASN A 349 -10.75 -2.33 31.35
N VAL A 350 -11.70 -1.82 30.58
CA VAL A 350 -12.54 -2.63 29.68
C VAL A 350 -11.75 -3.10 28.45
N LEU A 351 -10.85 -2.25 27.92
CA LEU A 351 -9.99 -2.59 26.79
C LEU A 351 -8.87 -3.58 27.13
N LYS A 352 -8.35 -3.58 28.36
CA LYS A 352 -7.26 -4.49 28.78
C LYS A 352 -7.72 -5.83 29.36
N GLY A 353 -9.03 -6.00 29.61
CA GLY A 353 -9.57 -7.17 30.30
C GLY A 353 -9.18 -7.18 31.79
N GLN A 354 -10.13 -7.50 32.68
CA GLN A 354 -9.85 -7.58 34.11
C GLN A 354 -8.90 -8.75 34.41
N HIS A 355 -7.62 -8.46 34.62
CA HIS A 355 -6.75 -9.38 35.37
C HIS A 355 -7.21 -9.37 36.83
N LYS A 356 -7.92 -10.44 37.24
CA LYS A 356 -8.01 -10.82 38.64
C LYS A 356 -6.67 -11.42 39.06
N GLU A 357 -6.09 -10.90 40.13
CA GLU A 357 -5.06 -11.58 40.92
C GLU A 357 -5.56 -12.93 41.47
#